data_AF-A0A1I6EKK1-F1
#
_entry.id   AF-A0A1I6EKK1-F1
#
_cell.length_a   1.000
_cell.length_b   1.000
_cell.length_c   1.000
_cell.angle_alpha   90.00
_cell.angle_beta   90.00
_cell.angle_gamma   90.00
#
_symmetry.space_group_name_H-M   'P 1'
#
loop_
_entity.id
_entity.type
_entity.pdbx_description
1 polymer ?
#
loop_
_entity_poly.entity_id
_entity_poly.type
_entity_poly.pdbx_seq_one_letter_code
_entity_poly.pdbx_strand_id
1 'polypeptide(L)'
;MLTAFSRAEVYTPRSPRKNQYYRCVEAHFEELEGTWEDRYQKEYGYWRPYVLDVIYKYLDCGDLHLGFARVKCDDCNHEYL
;
A
#
# COMPACT_ATOMS: atom_id res chain seq x y z
N MET A 1 41.60 -4.83 3.59
CA MET A 1 40.56 -5.11 4.60
C MET A 1 39.92 -3.79 5.00
N LEU A 2 38.58 -3.80 5.11
CA LEU A 2 37.65 -2.85 5.74
C LEU A 2 36.49 -2.50 4.78
N THR A 3 35.56 -3.44 4.66
CA THR A 3 34.19 -3.18 4.22
C THR A 3 33.51 -2.34 5.31
N ALA A 4 33.22 -1.08 5.00
CA ALA A 4 32.41 -0.24 5.86
C ALA A 4 30.97 -0.78 5.86
N PHE A 5 30.58 -1.48 6.93
CA PHE A 5 29.18 -1.72 7.22
C PHE A 5 28.56 -0.38 7.65
N SER A 6 27.87 0.30 6.74
CA SER A 6 26.97 1.38 7.12
C SER A 6 25.90 0.79 8.04
N ARG A 7 25.74 1.32 9.26
CA ARG A 7 24.59 0.96 10.11
C ARG A 7 23.33 1.22 9.30
N ALA A 8 22.55 0.18 9.06
CA ALA A 8 21.24 0.34 8.43
C ALA A 8 20.45 1.35 9.28
N GLU A 9 19.93 2.40 8.64
CA GLU A 9 19.01 3.32 9.31
C GLU A 9 17.81 2.53 9.80
N VAL A 10 17.35 2.83 11.03
CA VAL A 10 16.18 2.16 11.60
C VAL A 10 14.98 2.48 10.71
N TYR A 11 14.33 1.44 10.18
CA TYR A 11 13.12 1.61 9.38
C TYR A 11 12.11 2.46 10.15
N THR A 12 11.71 3.58 9.57
CA THR A 12 10.65 4.42 10.11
C THR A 12 9.33 3.98 9.50
N PRO A 13 8.38 3.44 10.31
CA PRO A 13 7.10 3.00 9.78
C PRO A 13 6.37 4.12 9.06
N ARG A 14 5.85 3.80 7.87
CA ARG A 14 4.95 4.71 7.15
C ARG A 14 3.66 4.90 7.96
N SER A 15 3.06 6.08 7.82
CA SER A 15 1.74 6.37 8.39
C SER A 15 0.79 6.72 7.24
N PRO A 16 0.13 5.71 6.63
CA PRO A 16 -0.69 5.92 5.44
C PRO A 16 -1.76 6.99 5.63
N ARG A 17 -2.44 7.00 6.79
CA ARG A 17 -3.46 8.00 7.15
C ARG A 17 -2.96 9.45 7.24
N LYS A 18 -1.65 9.69 7.35
CA LYS A 18 -1.08 11.06 7.25
C LYS A 18 -0.96 11.54 5.80
N ASN A 19 -0.91 10.62 4.83
CA ASN A 19 -0.81 10.95 3.42
C ASN A 19 -2.14 11.53 2.92
N GLN A 20 -2.08 12.67 2.22
CA GLN A 20 -3.27 13.34 1.69
C GLN A 20 -4.00 12.51 0.63
N TYR A 21 -3.26 11.85 -0.27
CA TYR A 21 -3.83 11.00 -1.30
C TYR A 21 -4.52 9.77 -0.69
N TYR A 22 -3.91 9.13 0.31
CA TYR A 22 -4.55 8.05 1.06
C TYR A 22 -5.91 8.48 1.63
N ARG A 23 -5.96 9.62 2.32
CA ARG A 23 -7.22 10.14 2.90
C ARG A 23 -8.28 10.44 1.85
N CYS A 24 -7.86 10.95 0.69
CA CYS A 24 -8.77 11.21 -0.42
C CYS A 24 -9.39 9.91 -0.95
N VAL A 25 -8.55 8.89 -1.20
CA VAL A 25 -9.03 7.58 -1.67
C VAL A 25 -9.94 6.93 -0.63
N GLU A 26 -9.53 6.90 0.64
CA GLU A 26 -10.32 6.34 1.75
C GLU A 26 -11.70 7.00 1.88
N ALA A 27 -11.79 8.32 1.65
CA ALA A 27 -13.04 9.06 1.82
C ALA A 27 -13.99 8.99 0.61
N HIS A 28 -13.49 8.74 -0.60
CA HIS A 28 -14.26 8.97 -1.84
C HIS A 28 -14.35 7.76 -2.78
N PHE A 29 -13.60 6.69 -2.53
CA PHE A 29 -13.56 5.55 -3.46
C PHE A 29 -14.93 4.89 -3.67
N GLU A 30 -15.70 4.64 -2.60
CA GLU A 30 -17.02 4.00 -2.70
C GLU A 30 -18.01 4.86 -3.52
N GLU A 31 -17.95 6.19 -3.38
CA GLU A 31 -18.77 7.09 -4.20
C GLU A 31 -18.34 7.06 -5.68
N LEU A 32 -17.03 7.02 -5.93
CA LEU A 32 -16.49 6.91 -7.29
C LEU A 32 -16.97 5.63 -7.96
N GLU A 33 -16.86 4.49 -7.29
CA GLU A 33 -17.33 3.20 -7.79
C GLU A 33 -18.84 3.25 -8.08
N GLY A 34 -19.65 3.70 -7.10
CA GLY A 34 -21.10 3.73 -7.22
C GLY A 34 -21.64 4.68 -8.30
N THR A 35 -20.84 5.65 -8.75
CA THR A 35 -21.24 6.63 -9.77
C THR A 35 -20.53 6.44 -11.11
N TRP A 36 -19.68 5.42 -11.25
CA TRP A 36 -18.85 5.23 -12.44
C TRP A 36 -19.66 5.04 -13.71
N GLU A 37 -20.65 4.14 -13.68
CA GLU A 37 -21.47 3.80 -14.83
C GLU A 37 -22.20 5.04 -15.39
N ASP A 38 -22.79 5.83 -14.49
CA ASP A 38 -23.59 7.01 -14.86
C ASP A 38 -22.74 8.21 -15.30
N ARG A 39 -21.62 8.48 -14.61
CA ARG A 39 -20.86 9.72 -14.79
C ARG A 39 -19.64 9.58 -15.69
N TYR A 40 -18.98 8.42 -15.70
CA TYR A 40 -17.62 8.29 -16.23
C TYR A 40 -17.48 7.22 -17.32
N GLN A 41 -18.33 6.18 -17.33
CA GLN A 41 -18.18 5.07 -18.27
C GLN A 41 -18.21 5.48 -19.75
N LYS A 42 -19.00 6.49 -20.09
CA LYS A 42 -19.08 7.01 -21.48
C LYS A 42 -17.75 7.57 -21.98
N GLU A 43 -16.96 8.20 -21.12
CA GLU A 43 -15.72 8.89 -21.47
C GLU A 43 -14.49 7.99 -21.24
N TYR A 44 -14.47 7.24 -20.14
CA TYR A 44 -13.31 6.47 -19.68
C TYR A 44 -13.45 4.96 -19.90
N GLY A 45 -14.62 4.50 -20.34
CA GLY A 45 -14.91 3.08 -20.57
C GLY A 45 -15.41 2.35 -19.32
N TYR A 46 -15.68 1.06 -19.48
CA TYR A 46 -16.27 0.23 -18.43
C TYR A 46 -15.36 0.11 -17.19
N TRP A 47 -15.99 0.00 -16.01
CA TRP A 47 -15.27 -0.24 -14.75
C TRP A 47 -14.59 -1.60 -14.77
N ARG A 48 -13.27 -1.64 -14.62
CA ARG A 48 -12.52 -2.89 -14.63
C ARG A 48 -12.55 -3.51 -13.23
N PRO A 49 -13.01 -4.77 -13.05
CA PRO A 49 -13.15 -5.36 -11.72
C PRO A 49 -11.87 -5.35 -10.88
N TYR A 50 -10.69 -5.50 -11.49
CA TYR A 50 -9.41 -5.49 -10.76
C TYR A 50 -9.07 -4.15 -10.11
N VAL A 51 -9.71 -3.04 -10.53
CA VAL A 51 -9.49 -1.71 -9.92
C VAL A 51 -9.86 -1.76 -8.44
N LEU A 52 -10.95 -2.46 -8.10
CA LEU A 52 -11.38 -2.68 -6.74
C LEU A 52 -10.29 -3.34 -5.89
N ASP A 53 -9.74 -4.46 -6.39
CA ASP A 53 -8.67 -5.19 -5.71
C ASP A 53 -7.42 -4.33 -5.48
N VAL A 54 -7.06 -3.49 -6.46
CA VAL A 54 -5.89 -2.61 -6.37
C VAL A 54 -6.11 -1.51 -5.34
N ILE A 55 -7.30 -0.90 -5.32
CA ILE A 55 -7.59 0.18 -4.36
C ILE A 55 -7.63 -0.35 -2.93
N TYR A 56 -8.25 -1.49 -2.67
CA TYR A 56 -8.23 -2.09 -1.34
C TYR A 56 -6.81 -2.49 -0.91
N LYS A 57 -6.02 -3.12 -1.79
CA LYS A 57 -4.60 -3.40 -1.49
C LYS A 57 -3.78 -2.13 -1.20
N TYR A 58 -4.11 -1.02 -1.86
CA TYR A 58 -3.48 0.27 -1.59
C TYR A 58 -3.87 0.81 -0.21
N LEU A 59 -5.15 0.72 0.17
CA LEU A 59 -5.64 1.13 1.49
C LEU A 59 -5.08 0.24 2.61
N ASP A 60 -4.84 -1.04 2.35
CA ASP A 60 -4.21 -1.95 3.31
C ASP A 60 -2.69 -1.71 3.43
N CYS A 61 -2.08 -1.08 2.42
CA CYS A 61 -0.64 -0.94 2.33
C CYS A 61 -0.08 0.00 3.41
N GLY A 62 0.88 -0.50 4.18
CA GLY A 62 1.56 0.25 5.22
C GLY A 62 0.92 0.17 6.60
N ASP A 63 -0.19 -0.57 6.76
CA ASP A 63 -0.66 -1.02 8.06
C ASP A 63 -0.01 -2.37 8.43
N LEU A 64 0.85 -2.38 9.43
CA LEU A 64 1.54 -3.59 9.88
C LEU A 64 0.59 -4.65 10.45
N HIS A 65 -0.63 -4.29 10.85
CA HIS A 65 -1.63 -5.26 11.32
C HIS A 65 -2.20 -6.11 10.19
N LEU A 66 -2.13 -5.62 8.94
CA LEU A 66 -2.64 -6.30 7.75
C LEU A 66 -1.59 -7.19 7.08
N GLY A 67 -0.37 -7.23 7.63
CA GLY A 67 0.72 -8.07 7.18
C GLY A 67 1.93 -7.27 6.68
N PHE A 68 3.11 -7.87 6.81
CA PHE A 68 4.37 -7.28 6.39
C PHE A 68 5.36 -8.38 6.00
N ALA A 69 6.28 -8.04 5.11
CA ALA A 69 7.40 -8.91 4.79
C ALA A 69 8.42 -8.87 5.93
N ARG A 70 8.94 -10.05 6.31
CA ARG A 70 10.07 -10.20 7.23
C ARG A 70 11.23 -10.80 6.46
N VAL A 71 12.42 -10.26 6.67
CA VAL A 71 13.63 -10.91 6.17
C VAL A 71 14.12 -11.87 7.24
N LYS A 72 14.32 -13.14 6.85
CA LYS A 72 14.88 -14.18 7.69
C LYS A 72 16.12 -14.76 7.02
N CYS A 73 17.21 -14.87 7.76
CA CYS A 73 18.40 -15.58 7.32
C CYS A 73 18.23 -17.08 7.57
N ASP A 74 18.39 -17.91 6.55
CA ASP A 74 18.21 -19.38 6.68
C ASP A 74 19.34 -20.05 7.49
N ASP A 75 20.55 -19.49 7.46
CA ASP A 75 21.71 -20.08 8.15
C ASP A 75 21.71 -19.82 9.67
N CYS A 76 21.37 -18.58 10.08
CA CYS A 76 21.46 -18.15 11.48
C CYS A 76 20.09 -17.83 12.13
N ASN A 77 18.99 -17.96 11.39
CA ASN A 77 17.63 -17.61 11.82
C ASN A 77 17.48 -16.16 12.33
N HIS A 78 18.41 -15.27 12.00
CA HIS A 78 18.26 -13.86 12.34
C HIS A 78 17.12 -13.22 11.52
N GLU A 79 16.29 -12.42 12.19
CA GLU A 79 15.11 -11.78 11.61
C GLU A 79 15.16 -10.26 11.79
N TYR A 80 14.73 -9.52 10.77
CA TYR A 80 14.51 -8.07 10.84
C TYR A 80 13.34 -7.62 9.94
N LEU A 81 12.84 -6.42 10.24
CA LEU A 81 11.76 -5.72 9.54
C LEU A 81 12.31 -4.70 8.55
#